data_AF-A0A958Y1P7-F1
#
_entry.id   AF-A0A958Y1P7-F1
#
_cell.length_a   1.000
_cell.length_b   1.000
_cell.length_c   1.000
_cell.angle_alpha   90.00
_cell.angle_beta   90.00
_cell.angle_gamma   90.00
#
_symmetry.space_group_name_H-M   'P 1'
#
loop_
_entity.id
_entity.type
_entity.pdbx_description
1 polymer ?
#
loop_
_entity_poly.entity_id
_entity_poly.type
_entity_poly.pdbx_seq_one_letter_code
_entity_poly.pdbx_strand_id
1 'polypeptide(L)' 'AHIEKVEDIVQIMAYNVLSTPAVVVDEEVRIKGRVPTAGEVRALLN' A
#
# COMPACT_ATOMS: atom_id res chain seq x y z
N ALA A 1 -13.26 -6.45 4.42
CA ALA A 1 -11.99 -5.94 3.88
C ALA A 1 -12.13 -5.80 2.37
N HIS A 2 -11.97 -4.59 1.84
CA HIS A 2 -11.95 -4.33 0.40
C HIS A 2 -10.49 -4.35 -0.04
N ILE A 3 -10.14 -5.21 -1.00
CA ILE A 3 -8.77 -5.31 -1.54
C ILE A 3 -8.88 -5.01 -3.03
N GLU A 4 -8.21 -3.96 -3.47
CA GLU A 4 -8.22 -3.51 -4.86
C GLU A 4 -6.79 -3.56 -5.41
N LYS A 5 -6.65 -4.11 -6.62
CA LYS A 5 -5.37 -4.12 -7.34
C LYS A 5 -5.32 -2.87 -8.21
N VAL A 6 -4.48 -1.92 -7.83
CA VAL A 6 -4.24 -0.70 -8.61
C VAL A 6 -2.99 -0.88 -9.47
N GLU A 7 -3.14 -0.76 -10.79
CA GLU A 7 -2.04 -0.77 -11.77
C GLU A 7 -1.87 0.58 -12.48
N ASP A 8 -2.83 1.48 -12.32
CA ASP A 8 -2.80 2.81 -12.94
C ASP A 8 -1.78 3.72 -12.24
N ILE A 9 -0.77 4.15 -12.98
CA ILE A 9 0.29 5.05 -12.51
C ILE A 9 -0.31 6.36 -11.96
N VAL A 10 -1.37 6.90 -12.56
CA VAL A 10 -2.01 8.14 -12.11
C VAL A 10 -2.61 7.96 -10.71
N GLN A 11 -3.26 6.83 -10.47
CA GLN A 11 -3.80 6.50 -9.14
C GLN A 11 -2.68 6.26 -8.11
N ILE A 12 -1.60 5.57 -8.48
CA ILE A 12 -0.45 5.32 -7.60
C ILE A 12 0.21 6.65 -7.19
N MET A 13 0.40 7.56 -8.15
CA MET A 13 0.98 8.89 -7.93
C MET A 13 0.09 9.77 -7.04
N ALA A 14 -1.24 9.61 -7.09
CA ALA A 14 -2.16 10.33 -6.21
C ALA A 14 -1.94 10.00 -4.72
N TYR A 15 -1.48 8.79 -4.42
CA TYR A 15 -1.06 8.38 -3.07
C TYR A 15 0.40 8.76 -2.74
N ASN A 16 1.04 9.60 -3.56
CA ASN A 16 2.43 10.02 -3.40
C ASN A 16 3.42 8.84 -3.33
N VAL A 17 3.08 7.72 -3.96
CA VAL A 17 3.91 6.51 -4.01
C VAL A 17 4.90 6.63 -5.17
N LEU A 18 6.15 6.97 -4.85
CA LEU A 18 7.24 7.09 -5.83
C LEU A 18 7.96 5.75 -6.09
N SER A 19 7.76 4.75 -5.24
CA SER A 19 8.44 3.44 -5.34
C SER A 19 7.51 2.32 -4.90
N THR A 20 7.13 1.48 -5.85
CA THR A 20 6.41 0.23 -5.63
C THR A 20 7.39 -0.89 -5.26
N PRO A 21 7.00 -1.88 -4.43
CA PRO A 21 5.68 -2.09 -3.86
C PRO A 21 5.40 -1.18 -2.65
N ALA A 22 4.13 -0.77 -2.51
CA ALA A 22 3.63 0.06 -1.42
C ALA A 22 2.29 -0.48 -0.91
N VAL A 23 1.99 -0.25 0.36
CA VAL A 23 0.73 -0.61 1.00
C VAL A 23 0.15 0.62 1.68
N VAL A 24 -1.09 0.93 1.33
CA VAL A 24 -1.88 2.04 1.87
C VAL A 24 -3.01 1.45 2.69
N VAL A 25 -3.20 1.95 3.91
CA VAL A 25 -4.29 1.56 4.82
C VAL A 25 -4.88 2.85 5.38
N ASP A 26 -6.20 2.99 5.36
CA ASP A 26 -6.92 4.19 5.82
C ASP A 26 -6.38 5.50 5.21
N GLU A 27 -6.15 5.49 3.89
CA GLU A 27 -5.57 6.60 3.11
C GLU A 27 -4.14 7.00 3.51
N GLU A 28 -3.50 6.29 4.44
CA GLU A 28 -2.13 6.53 4.88
C GLU A 28 -1.16 5.49 4.31
N VAL A 29 -0.05 5.95 3.73
CA VAL A 29 1.00 5.07 3.20
C VAL A 29 1.78 4.46 4.36
N ARG A 30 1.49 3.19 4.68
CA ARG A 30 2.14 2.47 5.78
C ARG A 30 3.48 1.87 5.37
N ILE A 31 3.58 1.37 4.14
CA ILE A 31 4.80 0.72 3.62
C ILE A 31 5.06 1.25 2.21
N LYS A 32 6.32 1.56 1.92
CA LYS A 32 6.80 1.95 0.59
C LYS A 32 8.20 1.39 0.34
N GLY A 33 8.46 0.92 -0.87
CA GLY A 33 9.78 0.46 -1.31
C GLY A 33 10.24 -0.89 -0.77
N ARG A 34 9.38 -1.67 -0.11
CA ARG A 34 9.68 -3.05 0.30
C ARG A 34 8.43 -3.91 0.32
N VAL A 35 8.60 -5.22 0.10
CA VAL A 35 7.53 -6.21 0.27
C VAL A 35 7.35 -6.48 1.77
N PRO A 36 6.18 -6.19 2.35
CA PRO A 36 5.93 -6.48 3.75
C PRO A 36 5.73 -7.98 3.98
N THR A 37 5.99 -8.42 5.21
CA THR A 37 5.69 -9.78 5.64
C THR A 37 4.21 -9.93 6.02
N ALA A 38 3.68 -11.14 5.98
CA ALA A 38 2.28 -11.41 6.34
C ALA A 38 1.93 -10.96 7.78
N GLY A 39 2.91 -10.95 8.70
CA GLY A 39 2.74 -10.46 10.06
C GLY A 39 2.56 -8.95 10.13
N GLU A 40 3.36 -8.18 9.37
CA GLU A 40 3.25 -6.72 9.29
C GLU A 40 1.91 -6.29 8.67
N VAL A 41 1.46 -6.98 7.62
CA VAL A 41 0.16 -6.68 7.00
C VAL A 41 -1.00 -6.94 7.97
N ARG A 42 -0.94 -8.03 8.76
CA ARG A 42 -1.95 -8.29 9.80
C ARG A 42 -1.95 -7.23 10.90
N ALA A 43 -0.77 -6.75 11.33
CA ALA A 43 -0.67 -5.71 12.34
C ALA A 43 -1.27 -4.37 11.87
N LEU A 44 -1.25 -4.09 10.56
CA LEU A 44 -1.82 -2.88 9.97
C LEU A 44 -3.33 -2.96 9.73
N LEU A 45 -3.91 -4.17 9.69
CA LEU A 45 -5.34 -4.41 9.45
C LEU A 45 -6.15 -4.65 10.75
N ASN A 46 -5.48 -4.61 11.91
CA ASN A 46 -6.08 -4.90 13.21
C ASN A 46 -6.66 -3.66 13.90
#